data_AF-A0A0W7X7C5-F1
#
_entry.id   AF-A0A0W7X7C5-F1
#
_cell.length_a   1.000
_cell.length_b   1.000
_cell.length_c   1.000
_cell.angle_alpha   90.00
_cell.angle_beta   90.00
_cell.angle_gamma   90.00
#
_symmetry.space_group_name_H-M   'P 1'
#
loop_
_entity.id
_entity.type
_entity.pdbx_description
1 polymer ?
#
loop_
_entity_poly.entity_id
_entity_poly.type
_entity_poly.pdbx_seq_one_letter_code
_entity_poly.pdbx_strand_id
1 'polypeptide(L)' 'MIIVTGPQGTDDERGDVAEAAGLMGGLPSYSHAVQWAAATALVCLDGWERCPLAVADVTVAASLGLTVQQLVLT' A
#
# COMPACT_ATOMS: atom_id res chain seq x y z
N MET A 1 -0.87 -5.57 -11.21
CA MET A 1 -0.47 -6.03 -9.86
C MET A 1 -1.00 -5.04 -8.84
N ILE A 2 -1.52 -5.50 -7.70
CA ILE A 2 -2.00 -4.61 -6.63
C ILE A 2 -0.86 -4.42 -5.63
N ILE A 3 -0.56 -3.17 -5.30
CA ILE A 3 0.32 -2.81 -4.19
C ILE A 3 -0.57 -2.38 -3.02
N VAL A 4 -0.21 -2.77 -1.80
CA VAL A 4 -0.90 -2.38 -0.57
C VAL A 4 0.05 -1.57 0.29
N THR A 5 -0.39 -0.40 0.74
CA THR A 5 0.34 0.47 1.67
C THR A 5 -0.55 0.83 2.86
N GLY A 6 0.05 1.39 3.91
CA GLY A 6 -0.61 1.71 5.17
C GLY A 6 0.37 2.21 6.22
N PRO A 7 -0.05 2.31 7.48
CA PRO A 7 0.86 2.49 8.60
C PRO A 7 1.99 1.45 8.59
N GLN A 8 3.22 1.88 8.88
CA GLN A 8 4.44 1.03 8.83
C GLN A 8 5.47 1.45 9.90
N GLY A 9 5.05 2.20 10.92
CA GLY A 9 5.91 2.69 12.00
C GLY A 9 6.24 1.62 13.05
N THR A 10 5.46 0.54 13.12
CA THR A 10 5.71 -0.61 14.01
C THR A 10 5.70 -1.93 13.25
N ASP A 11 6.18 -3.00 13.87
CA ASP A 11 6.13 -4.34 13.28
C ASP A 11 4.69 -4.87 13.14
N ASP A 12 3.81 -4.53 14.07
CA ASP A 12 2.38 -4.90 14.00
C ASP A 12 1.71 -4.21 12.80
N GLU A 13 1.95 -2.91 12.62
CA GLU A 13 1.42 -2.15 11.48
C GLU A 13 1.91 -2.71 10.15
N ARG A 14 3.19 -3.10 10.07
CA ARG A 14 3.73 -3.80 8.90
C ARG A 14 3.08 -5.17 8.73
N GLY A 15 2.82 -5.89 9.83
CA GLY A 15 2.05 -7.13 9.84
C GLY A 15 0.68 -6.97 9.17
N ASP A 16 -0.07 -5.93 9.54
CA ASP A 16 -1.40 -5.64 8.97
C ASP A 16 -1.33 -5.36 7.45
N VAL A 17 -0.32 -4.61 6.99
CA VAL A 17 -0.09 -4.36 5.57
C VAL A 17 0.25 -5.65 4.82
N ALA A 18 1.09 -6.52 5.39
CA ALA A 18 1.40 -7.83 4.80
C ALA A 18 0.18 -8.75 4.74
N GLU A 19 -0.62 -8.80 5.80
CA GLU A 19 -1.83 -9.61 5.86
C GLU A 19 -2.84 -9.15 4.81
N ALA A 20 -3.13 -7.84 4.75
CA ALA A 20 -4.04 -7.27 3.77
C ALA A 20 -3.55 -7.52 2.33
N ALA A 21 -2.25 -7.38 2.08
CA ALA A 21 -1.65 -7.72 0.79
C ALA A 21 -1.87 -9.20 0.43
N GLY A 22 -1.66 -10.12 1.38
CA GLY A 22 -1.92 -11.54 1.19
C GLY A 22 -3.38 -11.84 0.84
N LEU A 23 -4.33 -11.26 1.58
CA LEU A 23 -5.77 -11.42 1.34
C LEU A 23 -6.21 -10.91 -0.04
N MET A 24 -5.59 -9.84 -0.55
CA MET A 24 -5.89 -9.25 -1.85
C MET A 24 -5.10 -9.88 -3.01
N GLY A 25 -4.21 -10.84 -2.74
CA GLY A 25 -3.27 -11.36 -3.75
C GLY A 25 -2.32 -10.28 -4.30
N GLY A 26 -2.05 -9.25 -3.50
CA GLY A 26 -1.16 -8.14 -3.81
C GLY A 26 0.21 -8.28 -3.14
N LEU A 27 0.97 -7.18 -3.17
CA LEU A 27 2.26 -7.07 -2.48
C LEU A 27 2.26 -5.88 -1.53
N PRO A 28 2.83 -5.99 -0.32
CA PRO A 28 3.02 -4.83 0.55
C PRO A 28 4.05 -3.88 -0.08
N SER A 29 3.89 -2.57 0.08
CA SER A 29 4.68 -1.56 -0.64
C SER A 29 6.18 -1.59 -0.32
N TYR A 30 6.55 -2.09 0.87
CA TYR A 30 7.93 -2.31 1.27
C TYR A 30 8.54 -3.64 0.78
N SER A 31 7.78 -4.48 0.06
CA SER A 31 8.31 -5.72 -0.49
C SER A 31 9.32 -5.46 -1.60
N HIS A 32 10.45 -6.16 -1.58
CA HIS A 32 11.43 -6.14 -2.66
C HIS A 32 10.89 -6.65 -4.00
N ALA A 33 9.76 -7.37 -3.99
CA ALA A 33 9.10 -7.84 -5.22
C ALA A 33 8.23 -6.76 -5.89
N VAL A 34 8.07 -5.58 -5.28
CA VAL A 34 7.28 -4.48 -5.84
C VAL A 34 7.91 -3.96 -7.12
N GLN A 35 7.10 -3.94 -8.18
CA GLN A 35 7.42 -3.34 -9.47
C GLN A 35 6.36 -2.28 -9.80
N TRP A 36 6.58 -1.05 -9.35
CA TRP A 36 5.63 0.07 -9.52
C TRP A 36 5.15 0.27 -10.96
N ALA A 37 6.03 0.07 -11.95
CA ALA A 37 5.67 0.18 -13.37
C ALA A 37 4.69 -0.89 -13.86
N ALA A 38 4.59 -2.04 -13.16
CA ALA A 38 3.65 -3.13 -13.48
C ALA A 38 2.42 -3.14 -12.55
N ALA A 39 2.35 -2.18 -11.62
CA ALA A 39 1.21 -2.02 -10.75
C ALA A 39 0.01 -1.48 -11.53
N THR A 40 -1.18 -1.89 -11.10
CA THR A 40 -2.46 -1.46 -11.69
C THR A 40 -3.27 -0.65 -10.69
N ALA A 41 -3.04 -0.87 -9.39
CA ALA A 41 -3.65 -0.11 -8.32
C ALA A 41 -2.73 -0.08 -7.08
N LEU A 42 -2.92 0.97 -6.28
CA LEU A 42 -2.43 1.08 -4.91
C LEU A 42 -3.65 1.07 -3.98
N VAL A 43 -3.66 0.15 -3.02
CA VAL A 43 -4.66 0.11 -1.94
C VAL A 43 -4.03 0.66 -0.67
N CYS A 44 -4.70 1.61 -0.03
CA CYS A 44 -4.24 2.27 1.19
C CYS A 44 -5.10 1.80 2.36
N LEU A 45 -4.48 1.23 3.39
CA LEU A 45 -5.14 0.89 4.65
C LEU A 45 -5.45 2.14 5.48
N ASP A 46 -6.39 2.03 6.40
CA ASP A 46 -6.79 3.13 7.27
C ASP A 46 -5.59 3.74 8.03
N GLY A 47 -5.59 5.06 8.16
CA GLY A 47 -4.52 5.82 8.80
C GLY A 47 -3.21 5.91 8.00
N TRP A 48 -3.17 5.51 6.72
CA TRP A 48 -1.97 5.63 5.87
C TRP A 48 -1.42 7.06 5.82
N GLU A 49 -2.27 8.08 5.94
CA GLU A 49 -1.91 9.50 5.88
C GLU A 49 -0.91 9.90 6.99
N ARG A 50 -0.90 9.17 8.11
CA ARG A 50 0.02 9.42 9.23
C ARG A 50 1.42 8.85 9.00
N CYS A 51 1.60 8.02 7.97
CA CYS A 51 2.87 7.37 7.65
C CYS A 51 3.53 8.05 6.45
N PRO A 52 4.68 8.73 6.63
CA PRO A 52 5.36 9.41 5.53
C PRO A 52 5.73 8.49 4.35
N LEU A 53 6.03 7.22 4.60
CA LEU A 53 6.31 6.23 3.56
C LEU A 53 5.06 5.92 2.74
N ALA A 54 3.90 5.72 3.38
CA ALA A 54 2.65 5.50 2.66
C ALA A 54 2.18 6.73 1.88
N VAL A 55 2.45 7.94 2.39
CA VAL A 55 2.21 9.18 1.63
C VAL A 55 3.10 9.25 0.39
N ALA A 56 4.36 8.83 0.49
CA ALA A 56 5.24 8.73 -0.67
C ALA A 56 4.73 7.70 -1.68
N ASP A 57 4.27 6.53 -1.21
CA ASP A 57 3.66 5.49 -2.04
C ASP A 57 2.46 6.03 -2.85
N VAL A 58 1.55 6.76 -2.20
CA VAL A 58 0.40 7.40 -2.87
C VAL A 58 0.86 8.46 -3.88
N THR A 59 1.89 9.22 -3.56
CA THR A 59 2.46 10.21 -4.49
C THR A 59 3.05 9.54 -5.74
N VAL A 60 3.74 8.40 -5.58
CA VAL A 60 4.27 7.59 -6.70
C VAL A 60 3.12 6.99 -7.50
N ALA A 61 2.10 6.43 -6.85
CA ALA A 61 0.94 5.88 -7.53
C ALA A 61 0.22 6.95 -8.38
N ALA A 62 0.03 8.15 -7.83
CA ALA A 62 -0.60 9.26 -8.52
C ALA A 62 0.22 9.73 -9.74
N SER A 63 1.56 9.83 -9.61
CA SER A 63 2.42 10.25 -10.72
C SER A 63 2.47 9.24 -11.86
N LEU A 64 2.27 7.96 -11.54
CA LEU A 64 2.17 6.86 -12.51
C LEU A 64 0.74 6.66 -13.07
N GLY A 65 -0.24 7.45 -12.63
CA GLY A 65 -1.63 7.33 -13.06
C GLY A 65 -2.32 6.05 -12.59
N LEU A 66 -1.84 5.45 -11.49
CA LEU A 66 -2.44 4.25 -10.91
C LEU A 66 -3.76 4.59 -10.22
N THR A 67 -4.66 3.61 -10.16
CA THR A 67 -5.87 3.73 -9.34
C THR A 67 -5.46 3.66 -7.86
N VAL A 68 -5.76 4.71 -7.09
CA VAL A 68 -5.57 4.73 -5.63
C VAL A 68 -6.91 4.44 -4.96
N GLN A 69 -6.98 3.38 -4.16
CA GLN A 69 -8.18 2.97 -3.42
C GLN A 69 -7.90 3.02 -1.93
N GLN A 70 -8.86 3.54 -1.16
CA GLN A 70 -8.78 3.52 0.30
C GLN A 70 -9.66 2.39 0.83
N LEU A 71 -9.09 1.53 1.67
CA LEU A 71 -9.81 0.46 2.32
C LEU A 71 -10.26 0.94 3.70
N VAL A 72 -11.55 1.25 3.82
CA VAL A 72 -12.18 1.60 5.10
C VAL A 72 -12.83 0.34 5.66
N LEU A 73 -12.32 -0.17 6.77
CA LEU A 73 -12.96 -1.25 7.53
C LEU A 73 -14.04 -0.61 8.41
N THR A 74 -15.29 -0.69 7.98
CA THR A 74 -16.48 -0.30 8.77
C THR A 74 -16.90 -1.38 9.74
#